data_AF-A0A401ZZ96-F1
#
_entry.id   AF-A0A401ZZ96-F1
#
_cell.length_a   1.000
_cell.length_b   1.000
_cell.length_c   1.000
_cell.angle_alpha   90.00
_cell.angle_beta   90.00
_cell.angle_gamma   90.00
#
_symmetry.space_group_name_H-M   'P 1'
#
loop_
_entity.id
_entity.type
_entity.pdbx_description
1 polymer ?
#
loop_
_entity_poly.entity_id
_entity_poly.type
_entity_poly.pdbx_seq_one_letter_code
_entity_poly.pdbx_strand_id
1 'polypeptide(L)'
;MRYLAEAENTARSEVEPVGEQGVQPTLQPMIHVEDMSKSVEFYHTLGATIVQGSRDGDWTLLRFGETEVSLLRIQRIRSRTRGKWS
;
A
#
# COMPACT_ATOMS: atom_id res chain seq x y z
N MET A 1 30.34 -27.69 -52.85
CA MET A 1 29.48 -26.65 -52.25
C MET A 1 28.13 -26.68 -52.93
N ARG A 2 27.16 -27.38 -52.34
CA ARG A 2 25.74 -27.43 -52.74
C ARG A 2 24.94 -27.27 -51.46
N TYR A 3 24.05 -26.27 -51.44
CA TYR A 3 23.05 -26.09 -50.39
C TYR A 3 21.94 -27.12 -50.58
N LEU A 4 21.58 -27.84 -49.51
CA LEU A 4 20.25 -28.41 -49.33
C LEU A 4 19.77 -27.95 -47.96
N ALA A 5 18.63 -27.26 -47.98
CA ALA A 5 17.87 -26.86 -46.82
C ALA A 5 17.20 -28.10 -46.24
N GLU A 6 17.42 -28.36 -44.95
CA GLU A 6 16.57 -29.25 -44.17
C GLU A 6 15.96 -28.43 -43.04
N ALA A 7 14.63 -28.40 -43.10
CA ALA A 7 13.77 -27.67 -42.21
C ALA A 7 13.77 -28.32 -40.83
N GLU A 8 14.48 -27.72 -39.88
CA GLU A 8 14.21 -27.95 -38.46
C GLU A 8 13.23 -26.88 -37.95
N ASN A 9 12.01 -27.01 -38.45
CA ASN A 9 10.82 -26.49 -37.80
C ASN A 9 10.43 -27.49 -36.69
N THR A 10 11.14 -27.49 -35.56
CA THR A 10 10.72 -28.20 -34.35
C THR A 10 10.69 -27.21 -33.18
N ALA A 11 9.48 -26.71 -32.95
CA ALA A 11 8.96 -26.24 -31.68
C ALA A 11 9.86 -25.27 -30.91
N ARG A 12 10.02 -24.06 -31.47
CA ARG A 12 10.12 -22.88 -30.60
C ARG A 12 8.79 -22.80 -29.87
N SER A 13 8.74 -23.30 -28.62
CA SER A 13 7.60 -23.09 -27.74
C SER A 13 7.16 -21.64 -27.88
N GLU A 14 5.97 -21.43 -28.45
CA GLU A 14 5.25 -20.19 -28.26
C GLU A 14 5.15 -20.02 -26.75
N VAL A 15 6.03 -19.18 -26.20
CA VAL A 15 5.77 -18.57 -24.91
C VAL A 15 4.56 -17.70 -25.22
N GLU A 16 3.37 -18.27 -25.04
CA GLU A 16 2.13 -17.51 -24.89
C GLU A 16 2.51 -16.27 -24.08
N PRO A 17 2.37 -15.04 -24.61
CA PRO A 17 2.70 -13.86 -23.84
C PRO A 17 1.85 -14.00 -22.58
N VAL A 18 2.52 -14.16 -21.42
CA VAL A 18 1.86 -14.06 -20.12
C VAL A 18 1.17 -12.71 -20.21
N GLY A 19 -0.15 -12.74 -20.47
CA GLY A 19 -0.91 -11.53 -20.68
C GLY A 19 -0.55 -10.65 -19.52
N GLU A 20 -0.04 -9.44 -19.81
CA GLU A 20 0.17 -8.43 -18.80
C GLU A 20 -1.20 -8.20 -18.17
N GLN A 21 -1.53 -9.01 -17.16
CA GLN A 21 -2.69 -8.81 -16.33
C GLN A 21 -2.35 -7.54 -15.59
N GLY A 22 -2.76 -6.41 -16.19
CA GLY A 22 -2.45 -5.08 -15.70
C GLY A 22 -2.80 -5.06 -14.22
N VAL A 23 -1.77 -4.94 -13.38
CA VAL A 23 -1.96 -4.76 -11.94
C VAL A 23 -2.72 -3.45 -11.82
N GLN A 24 -4.02 -3.54 -11.55
CA GLN A 24 -4.81 -2.35 -11.28
C GLN A 24 -4.39 -1.88 -9.89
N PRO A 25 -3.75 -0.70 -9.75
CA PRO A 25 -3.30 -0.23 -8.46
C PRO A 25 -4.53 0.02 -7.57
N THR A 26 -4.64 -0.71 -6.47
CA THR A 26 -5.65 -0.45 -5.45
C THR A 26 -5.17 0.68 -4.57
N LEU A 27 -5.94 1.76 -4.49
CA LEU A 27 -5.65 2.86 -3.59
C LEU A 27 -5.98 2.45 -2.16
N GLN A 28 -5.02 2.61 -1.25
CA GLN A 28 -5.27 2.48 0.18
C GLN A 28 -5.52 3.87 0.78
N PRO A 29 -6.73 4.18 1.25
CA PRO A 29 -7.01 5.44 1.91
C PRO A 29 -6.24 5.55 3.24
N MET A 30 -5.68 6.74 3.49
CA MET A 30 -4.93 7.06 4.71
C MET A 30 -5.49 8.33 5.35
N ILE A 31 -5.84 8.25 6.64
CA ILE A 31 -6.51 9.32 7.38
C ILE A 31 -5.62 9.77 8.53
N HIS A 32 -5.31 11.07 8.57
CA HIS A 32 -4.61 11.65 9.71
C HIS A 32 -5.58 11.88 10.86
N VAL A 33 -5.18 11.44 12.06
CA VAL A 33 -5.96 11.56 13.29
C VAL A 33 -5.15 12.25 14.37
N GLU A 34 -5.84 13.02 15.20
CA GLU A 34 -5.23 13.71 16.35
C GLU A 34 -5.02 12.76 17.53
N ASP A 35 -6.01 11.92 17.81
CA ASP A 35 -6.02 10.98 18.93
C ASP A 35 -6.28 9.56 18.42
N MET A 36 -5.21 8.75 18.35
CA MET A 36 -5.28 7.39 17.81
C MET A 36 -6.26 6.51 18.58
N SER A 37 -6.24 6.57 19.91
CA SER A 37 -7.07 5.69 20.75
C SER A 37 -8.56 5.98 20.54
N LYS A 38 -8.95 7.26 20.55
CA LYS A 38 -10.35 7.65 20.30
C LYS A 38 -10.79 7.33 18.87
N SER A 39 -9.92 7.53 17.88
CA SER A 39 -10.25 7.18 16.50
C SER A 39 -10.44 5.68 16.31
N VAL A 40 -9.58 4.85 16.90
CA VAL A 40 -9.73 3.40 16.86
C VAL A 40 -11.04 2.97 17.52
N GLU A 41 -11.38 3.51 18.70
CA GLU A 41 -12.64 3.22 19.39
C GLU A 41 -13.86 3.62 18.56
N PHE A 42 -13.81 4.79 17.93
CA PHE A 42 -14.86 5.27 17.02
C PHE A 42 -15.07 4.31 15.84
N TYR A 43 -14.02 3.96 15.10
CA TYR A 43 -14.15 3.06 13.95
C TYR A 43 -14.49 1.64 14.36
N HIS A 44 -14.01 1.16 15.52
CA HIS A 44 -14.41 -0.12 16.08
C HIS A 44 -15.91 -0.17 16.37
N THR A 45 -16.47 0.91 16.94
CA THR A 45 -17.92 1.03 17.17
C THR A 45 -18.73 1.01 15.88
N LEU A 46 -18.16 1.51 14.78
CA LEU A 46 -18.78 1.42 13.45
C LEU A 46 -18.70 0.01 12.85
N GLY A 47 -17.92 -0.90 13.43
CA GLY A 47 -17.74 -2.28 12.97
C GLY A 47 -16.39 -2.55 12.31
N ALA A 48 -15.42 -1.64 12.41
CA ALA A 48 -14.07 -1.89 11.92
C ALA A 48 -13.29 -2.81 12.86
N THR A 49 -12.39 -3.61 12.31
CA THR A 49 -11.46 -4.45 13.08
C THR A 49 -10.03 -4.02 12.84
N ILE A 50 -9.19 -4.08 13.87
CA ILE A 50 -7.74 -3.84 13.73
C ILE A 50 -7.10 -5.05 13.03
N VAL A 51 -6.37 -4.78 11.95
CA VAL A 51 -5.58 -5.79 11.22
C VAL A 51 -4.12 -5.77 11.68
N GLN A 52 -3.56 -4.56 11.78
CA GLN A 52 -2.17 -4.34 12.17
C GLN A 52 -2.03 -2.94 12.79
N GLY A 53 -0.98 -2.70 13.57
CA GLY A 53 -0.67 -1.37 14.06
C GLY A 53 0.80 -1.21 14.42
N SER A 54 1.23 0.05 14.53
CA SER A 54 2.54 0.39 15.10
C SER A 54 2.57 0.07 16.58
N ARG A 55 3.72 -0.43 17.06
CA ARG A 55 3.98 -0.60 18.49
C ARG A 55 3.91 0.73 19.25
N ASP A 56 4.33 1.82 18.61
CA ASP A 56 4.39 3.17 19.21
C ASP A 56 3.07 3.95 19.04
N GLY A 57 2.08 3.33 18.39
CA GLY A 57 0.75 3.89 18.15
C GLY A 57 0.72 5.01 17.11
N ASP A 58 1.74 5.12 16.27
CA ASP A 58 1.81 6.16 15.23
C ASP A 58 0.92 5.85 14.01
N TRP A 59 0.55 4.59 13.81
CA TRP A 59 -0.40 4.19 12.78
C TRP A 59 -1.17 2.93 13.17
N THR A 60 -2.33 2.72 12.55
CA THR A 60 -3.15 1.51 12.68
C THR A 60 -3.86 1.22 11.37
N LEU A 61 -3.85 -0.03 10.93
CA LEU A 61 -4.61 -0.52 9.78
C LEU A 61 -5.92 -1.13 10.27
N LEU A 62 -7.03 -0.61 9.77
CA LEU A 62 -8.37 -1.09 10.05
C LEU A 62 -8.95 -1.77 8.81
N ARG A 63 -9.82 -2.76 9.03
CA ARG A 63 -10.66 -3.37 8.01
C ARG A 63 -12.13 -3.07 8.29
N PHE A 64 -12.84 -2.65 7.26
CA PHE A 64 -14.28 -2.39 7.26
C PHE A 64 -14.93 -3.12 6.08
N GLY A 65 -15.55 -4.28 6.34
CA GLY A 65 -15.96 -5.21 5.29
C GLY A 65 -14.73 -5.69 4.49
N GLU A 66 -14.72 -5.43 3.19
CA GLU A 66 -13.59 -5.75 2.29
C GLU A 66 -12.61 -4.57 2.10
N THR A 67 -12.90 -3.42 2.69
CA THR A 67 -12.08 -2.21 2.54
C THR A 67 -11.08 -2.09 3.68
N GLU A 68 -9.87 -1.67 3.36
CA GLU A 68 -8.83 -1.36 4.33
C GLU A 68 -8.57 0.15 4.40
N VAL A 69 -8.40 0.66 5.62
CA VAL A 69 -8.15 2.09 5.90
C VAL A 69 -7.02 2.22 6.90
N SER A 70 -6.02 3.04 6.58
CA SER A 70 -4.91 3.33 7.48
C SER A 70 -5.17 4.62 8.26
N LEU A 71 -5.08 4.56 9.58
CA LEU A 71 -5.04 5.73 10.47
C LEU A 71 -3.59 6.11 10.75
N LEU A 72 -3.31 7.41 10.70
CA LEU A 72 -1.98 7.98 10.91
C LEU A 72 -2.04 9.05 12.00
N ARG A 73 -1.19 8.97 13.02
CA ARG A 73 -1.08 10.04 14.01
C ARG A 73 -0.43 11.25 13.37
N ILE A 74 -1.04 12.43 13.53
CA ILE A 74 -0.41 13.67 13.08
C ILE A 74 0.83 14.01 13.94
N GLN A 75 2.01 14.07 13.32
CA GLN A 75 3.21 14.57 14.01
C GLN A 75 3.25 16.10 13.93
N ARG A 76 3.07 16.75 15.07
CA ARG A 76 3.16 18.21 15.13
C ARG A 76 4.63 18.63 15.17
N ILE A 77 5.15 19.13 14.06
CA ILE A 77 6.47 19.77 14.02
C ILE A 77 6.42 21.00 14.94
N ARG A 78 7.14 20.97 16.05
CA ARG A 78 7.29 22.15 16.91
C ARG A 78 8.22 23.12 16.19
N SER A 79 7.71 24.31 15.85
CA SER A 79 8.56 25.38 15.34
C SER A 79 9.56 25.77 16.43
N ARG A 80 10.85 25.56 16.13
CA ARG A 80 11.94 26.04 16.97
C ARG A 80 12.02 27.54 16.74
N THR A 81 11.57 28.34 17.72
CA THR A 81 11.67 29.81 17.66
C THR A 81 13.12 30.18 17.39
N ARG A 82 13.38 30.77 16.22
CA ARG A 82 14.70 31.27 15.85
C ARG A 82 15.00 32.46 16.77
N GLY A 83 15.97 32.31 17.66
CA GLY A 83 16.36 33.35 18.61
C GLY A 83 16.67 34.66 17.89
N LYS A 84 16.21 35.77 18.47
CA LYS A 84 16.55 37.13 18.02
C LYS A 84 18.05 37.31 18.18
N TRP A 85 18.73 37.63 17.08
CA TRP A 85 20.09 38.16 17.13
C TRP A 85 19.98 39.62 17.54
N SER A 86 20.57 39.93 18.71
CA SER A 86 20.79 41.28 19.23
C SER A 86 22.07 41.86 18.64
#